data_AF-A0A964NEB9-F1
#
_entry.id   AF-A0A964NEB9-F1
#
_cell.length_a   1.000
_cell.length_b   1.000
_cell.length_c   1.000
_cell.angle_alpha   90.00
_cell.angle_beta   90.00
_cell.angle_gamma   90.00
#
_symmetry.space_group_name_H-M   'P 1'
#
loop_
_entity.id
_entity.type
_entity.pdbx_description
1 polymer ?
#
loop_
_entity_poly.entity_id
_entity_poly.type
_entity_poly.pdbx_seq_one_letter_code
_entity_poly.pdbx_strand_id
1 'polypeptide(L)'
;MDLLFKWSITLTNVTMLCVFAPIAVSAGVGEARVSKVSPGFVERLLRETPGPVSAVMAEASRHRLQVLVTAVEPNVGQDGAVSTIRDGFRADAEYFYPASAIKLCLAVAALTELSARRLSLDEPLSIGAKTSTPRRSLREMLVVSDNHAFDWLYDLTGHREAHERLWGSGTGSVRLAHRLGQGFTPEENRQTPEVRFKGAVVIPSRKSDLEVAPIASSGTAVGHAHLDPKLRSLRASPMDFSAKNAVSLSELQALLVALVLPEVRGGGA
;
A
#
# COMPACT_ATOMS: atom_id res chain seq x y z
N MET A 1 26.75 -10.58 17.39
CA MET A 1 25.72 -10.50 18.45
C MET A 1 24.55 -9.77 17.81
N ASP A 2 23.78 -10.51 17.00
CA ASP A 2 22.79 -9.94 16.10
C ASP A 2 21.45 -9.78 16.80
N LEU A 3 21.05 -8.52 17.00
CA LEU A 3 19.74 -8.16 17.54
C LEU A 3 18.71 -8.11 16.40
N LEU A 4 18.12 -9.27 16.10
CA LEU A 4 16.90 -9.35 15.30
C LEU A 4 15.70 -8.91 16.17
N PHE A 5 15.21 -7.70 15.95
CA PHE A 5 13.93 -7.25 16.52
C PHE A 5 12.76 -7.89 15.77
N LYS A 6 12.12 -8.89 16.37
CA LYS A 6 10.82 -9.43 15.94
C LYS A 6 9.70 -8.58 16.55
N TRP A 7 8.94 -7.88 15.72
CA TRP A 7 7.61 -7.41 16.10
C TRP A 7 6.57 -8.40 15.56
N SER A 8 5.84 -9.05 16.47
CA SER A 8 4.68 -9.89 16.15
C SER A 8 3.43 -9.15 16.58
N ILE A 9 2.67 -8.61 15.62
CA ILE A 9 1.28 -8.19 15.85
C ILE A 9 0.42 -9.34 15.34
N THR A 10 -0.12 -10.11 16.29
CA THR A 10 -1.04 -11.21 15.99
C THR A 10 -2.41 -10.62 15.62
N LEU A 11 -2.67 -10.43 14.33
CA LEU A 11 -4.02 -10.44 13.78
C LEU A 11 -4.25 -11.84 13.21
N THR A 12 -5.11 -12.60 13.88
CA THR A 12 -5.44 -13.98 13.55
C THR A 12 -5.81 -14.08 12.06
N ASN A 13 -4.91 -14.70 11.29
CA ASN A 13 -5.06 -15.16 9.89
C ASN A 13 -4.86 -14.16 8.74
N VAL A 14 -3.97 -13.16 8.85
CA VAL A 14 -3.23 -12.63 7.68
C VAL A 14 -1.81 -12.24 8.11
N THR A 15 -0.83 -13.10 7.85
CA THR A 15 0.59 -12.74 8.00
C THR A 15 1.05 -12.08 6.70
N MET A 16 1.13 -10.75 6.67
CA MET A 16 1.89 -10.06 5.64
C MET A 16 3.36 -10.06 6.10
N LEU A 17 4.15 -10.98 5.54
CA LEU A 17 5.58 -11.06 5.83
C LEU A 17 6.34 -10.17 4.83
N CYS A 18 6.64 -8.94 5.24
CA CYS A 18 7.63 -8.12 4.54
C CYS A 18 9.03 -8.54 5.03
N VAL A 19 9.65 -9.51 4.35
CA VAL A 19 11.06 -9.86 4.62
C VAL A 19 11.95 -8.85 3.90
N PHE A 20 12.55 -7.93 4.66
CA PHE A 20 13.79 -7.29 4.23
C PHE A 20 14.95 -8.19 4.64
N ALA A 21 15.25 -9.18 3.80
CA ALA A 21 16.51 -9.90 3.91
C ALA A 21 17.51 -9.15 3.02
N PRO A 22 18.55 -8.51 3.59
CA PRO A 22 19.76 -8.32 2.80
C PRO A 22 20.22 -9.72 2.40
N ILE A 23 20.18 -10.03 1.10
CA ILE A 23 20.88 -11.19 0.59
C ILE A 23 22.36 -10.86 0.74
N ALA A 24 22.92 -11.17 1.91
CA ALA A 24 24.36 -11.22 2.09
C ALA A 24 24.86 -12.42 1.27
N VAL A 25 25.29 -12.13 0.04
CA VAL A 25 26.04 -13.09 -0.76
C VAL A 25 27.35 -13.33 -0.01
N SER A 26 27.47 -14.49 0.63
CA SER A 26 28.74 -14.99 1.16
C SER A 26 29.77 -14.97 0.03
N ALA A 27 30.81 -14.15 0.20
CA ALA A 27 31.96 -14.13 -0.68
C ALA A 27 32.75 -15.43 -0.49
N GLY A 28 32.34 -16.47 -1.21
CA GLY A 28 32.93 -17.79 -1.14
C GLY A 28 32.67 -18.58 -2.42
N VAL A 29 33.52 -18.33 -3.41
CA VAL A 29 33.78 -19.16 -4.61
C VAL A 29 32.60 -19.34 -5.58
N GLY A 30 32.72 -18.64 -6.70
CA GLY A 30 31.83 -18.70 -7.85
C GLY A 30 31.04 -17.40 -7.98
N GLU A 31 31.42 -16.53 -8.92
CA GLU A 31 30.54 -15.48 -9.41
C GLU A 31 29.32 -16.13 -10.06
N ALA A 32 28.36 -16.56 -9.24
CA ALA A 32 26.99 -16.69 -9.70
C ALA A 32 26.54 -15.26 -9.99
N ARG A 33 26.78 -14.80 -11.22
CA ARG A 33 26.01 -13.72 -11.80
C ARG A 33 24.56 -14.05 -11.46
N VAL A 34 23.90 -13.21 -10.67
CA VAL A 34 22.45 -13.25 -10.59
C VAL A 34 22.01 -13.16 -12.04
N SER A 35 21.53 -14.27 -12.57
CA SER A 35 21.03 -14.34 -13.92
C SER A 35 20.00 -13.23 -14.00
N LYS A 36 20.13 -12.37 -15.03
CA LYS A 36 19.17 -11.31 -15.34
C LYS A 36 17.78 -11.80 -14.98
N VAL A 37 17.01 -11.01 -14.24
CA VAL A 37 15.62 -11.34 -13.93
C VAL A 37 14.90 -11.51 -15.26
N SER A 38 14.77 -12.76 -15.70
CA SER A 38 14.09 -13.14 -16.95
C SER A 38 12.64 -13.46 -16.61
N PRO A 39 11.70 -13.35 -17.55
CA PRO A 39 10.33 -13.78 -17.33
C PRO A 39 10.24 -15.18 -16.69
N GLY A 40 9.51 -15.28 -15.59
CA GLY A 40 9.30 -16.51 -14.83
C GLY A 40 10.48 -16.95 -13.96
N PHE A 41 11.50 -16.11 -13.76
CA PHE A 41 12.59 -16.37 -12.82
C PHE A 41 12.07 -16.58 -11.39
N VAL A 42 11.20 -15.69 -10.91
CA VAL A 42 10.61 -15.75 -9.57
C VAL A 42 9.82 -17.03 -9.38
N GLU A 43 8.99 -17.41 -10.35
CA GLU A 43 8.23 -18.65 -10.27
C GLU A 43 9.16 -19.87 -10.21
N ARG A 44 10.17 -19.95 -11.08
CA ARG A 44 11.15 -21.06 -11.07
C ARG A 44 11.89 -21.13 -9.74
N LEU A 45 12.41 -20.00 -9.26
CA LEU A 45 13.10 -19.91 -7.97
C LEU A 45 12.22 -20.42 -6.83
N LEU A 46 10.96 -19.99 -6.76
CA LEU A 46 10.03 -20.42 -5.71
C LEU A 46 9.71 -21.93 -5.80
N ARG A 47 9.57 -22.49 -7.01
CA ARG A 47 9.31 -23.92 -7.21
C ARG A 47 10.52 -24.80 -6.90
N GLU A 48 11.72 -24.32 -7.22
CA GLU A 48 12.98 -25.03 -7.01
C GLU A 48 13.49 -24.89 -5.56
N THR A 49 12.97 -23.94 -4.78
CA THR A 49 13.36 -23.75 -3.38
C THR A 49 12.80 -24.88 -2.50
N PRO A 50 13.66 -25.74 -1.91
CA PRO A 50 13.22 -26.90 -1.16
C PRO A 50 12.59 -26.54 0.19
N GLY A 51 11.94 -27.53 0.81
CA GLY A 51 11.37 -27.39 2.14
C GLY A 51 10.06 -26.60 2.14
N PRO A 52 9.81 -25.73 3.14
CA PRO A 52 8.51 -25.08 3.32
C PRO A 52 8.02 -24.27 2.11
N VAL A 53 8.92 -23.68 1.32
CA VAL A 53 8.55 -22.88 0.14
C VAL A 53 7.89 -23.75 -0.92
N SER A 54 8.50 -24.89 -1.27
CA SER A 54 7.90 -25.85 -2.22
C SER A 54 6.52 -26.36 -1.78
N ALA A 55 6.31 -26.57 -0.47
CA ALA A 55 5.01 -27.00 0.07
C ALA A 55 3.94 -25.91 -0.09
N VAL A 56 4.27 -24.64 0.17
CA VAL A 56 3.36 -23.51 -0.08
C VAL A 56 3.09 -23.35 -1.58
N MET A 57 4.10 -23.54 -2.42
CA MET A 57 3.96 -23.43 -3.88
C MET A 57 3.07 -24.52 -4.48
N ALA A 58 3.10 -25.74 -3.92
CA ALA A 58 2.20 -26.83 -4.35
C ALA A 58 0.72 -26.47 -4.16
N GLU A 59 0.41 -25.73 -3.09
CA GLU A 59 -0.94 -25.27 -2.75
C GLU A 59 -1.14 -23.76 -3.03
N ALA A 60 -0.32 -23.17 -3.93
CA ALA A 60 -0.26 -21.71 -4.12
C ALA A 60 -1.62 -21.07 -4.42
N SER A 61 -2.43 -21.70 -5.28
CA SER A 61 -3.79 -21.23 -5.59
C SER A 61 -4.69 -21.26 -4.36
N ARG A 62 -4.61 -22.31 -3.54
CA ARG A 62 -5.39 -22.46 -2.31
C ARG A 62 -4.99 -21.41 -1.27
N HIS A 63 -3.70 -21.11 -1.17
CA HIS A 63 -3.16 -20.06 -0.31
C HIS A 63 -3.31 -18.66 -0.89
N ARG A 64 -3.79 -18.52 -2.13
CA ARG A 64 -3.92 -17.24 -2.84
C ARG A 64 -2.58 -16.50 -2.92
N LEU A 65 -1.49 -17.26 -3.01
CA LEU A 65 -0.14 -16.72 -3.00
C LEU A 65 0.09 -15.88 -4.26
N GLN A 66 0.52 -14.64 -4.04
CA GLN A 66 0.98 -13.74 -5.07
C GLN A 66 2.34 -13.21 -4.66
N VAL A 67 3.28 -13.16 -5.59
CA VAL A 67 4.64 -12.66 -5.36
C VAL A 67 4.98 -11.70 -6.49
N LEU A 68 5.52 -10.54 -6.13
CA LEU A 68 6.02 -9.58 -7.09
C LEU A 68 7.37 -9.05 -6.61
N VAL A 69 8.38 -9.13 -7.48
CA VAL A 69 9.73 -8.67 -7.19
C VAL A 69 10.11 -7.63 -8.24
N THR A 70 10.65 -6.51 -7.79
CA THR A 70 11.34 -5.55 -8.66
C THR A 70 12.83 -5.61 -8.31
N ALA A 71 13.66 -6.04 -9.26
CA ALA A 71 15.10 -5.93 -9.19
C ALA A 71 15.54 -4.56 -9.74
N VAL A 72 16.55 -3.98 -9.10
CA VAL A 72 17.16 -2.71 -9.51
C VAL A 72 18.50 -3.04 -10.13
N GLU A 73 18.70 -2.67 -11.38
CA GLU A 73 19.92 -2.93 -12.13
C GLU A 73 20.63 -1.60 -12.44
N PRO A 74 21.96 -1.49 -12.24
CA PRO A 74 22.72 -0.36 -12.73
C PRO A 74 22.66 -0.28 -14.26
N ASN A 75 22.43 0.90 -14.81
CA ASN A 75 22.56 1.13 -16.25
C ASN A 75 24.04 1.23 -16.60
N VAL A 76 24.57 0.15 -17.16
CA VAL A 76 25.97 0.07 -17.60
C VAL A 76 26.23 1.15 -18.66
N GLY A 77 27.15 2.08 -18.37
CA GLY A 77 27.55 3.15 -19.28
C GLY A 77 26.87 4.51 -19.07
N GLN A 78 25.99 4.63 -18.06
CA GLN A 78 25.44 5.91 -17.60
C GLN A 78 25.65 6.04 -16.10
N ASP A 79 26.62 6.85 -15.69
CA ASP A 79 26.98 7.04 -14.29
C ASP A 79 25.75 7.42 -13.45
N GLY A 80 25.40 6.56 -12.49
CA GLY A 80 24.32 6.77 -11.53
C GLY A 80 22.90 6.46 -12.02
N ALA A 81 22.70 6.07 -13.28
CA ALA A 81 21.38 5.68 -13.77
C ALA A 81 21.07 4.22 -13.39
N VAL A 82 19.84 3.94 -12.95
CA VAL A 82 19.35 2.60 -12.62
C VAL A 82 18.09 2.28 -13.41
N SER A 83 17.94 1.03 -13.82
CA SER A 83 16.71 0.49 -14.41
C SER A 83 16.07 -0.52 -13.46
N THR A 84 14.81 -0.86 -13.74
CA THR A 84 14.09 -1.86 -12.96
C THR A 84 13.60 -2.98 -13.86
N ILE A 85 13.72 -4.21 -13.35
CA ILE A 85 13.13 -5.39 -13.97
C ILE A 85 12.16 -6.00 -12.98
N ARG A 86 10.92 -6.20 -13.42
CA ARG A 86 9.86 -6.77 -12.60
C ARG A 86 9.54 -8.18 -13.08
N ASP A 87 9.46 -9.11 -12.14
CA ASP A 87 9.00 -10.47 -12.37
C ASP A 87 8.24 -10.96 -11.14
N GLY A 88 7.39 -11.96 -11.31
CA GLY A 88 6.50 -12.38 -10.25
C GLY A 88 5.80 -13.69 -10.53
N PHE A 89 4.98 -14.08 -9.56
CA PHE A 89 4.13 -15.25 -9.62
C PHE A 89 2.72 -14.85 -9.22
N ARG A 90 1.76 -15.01 -10.14
CA ARG A 90 0.33 -14.68 -9.95
C ARG A 90 0.08 -13.25 -9.45
N ALA A 91 0.96 -12.30 -9.73
CA ALA A 91 0.75 -10.91 -9.35
C ALA A 91 -0.55 -10.39 -9.98
N ASP A 92 -1.41 -9.80 -9.15
CA ASP A 92 -2.72 -9.28 -9.52
C ASP A 92 -3.71 -10.33 -10.06
N ALA A 93 -3.46 -11.62 -9.84
CA ALA A 93 -4.35 -12.69 -10.28
C ALA A 93 -5.73 -12.65 -9.58
N GLU A 94 -5.79 -12.07 -8.39
CA GLU A 94 -6.99 -11.94 -7.57
C GLU A 94 -6.80 -10.83 -6.53
N TYR A 95 -7.89 -10.40 -5.90
CA TYR A 95 -7.86 -9.37 -4.86
C TYR A 95 -6.94 -9.76 -3.69
N PHE A 96 -6.04 -8.87 -3.28
CA PHE A 96 -5.41 -8.95 -1.96
C PHE A 96 -5.89 -7.77 -1.10
N TYR A 97 -6.07 -8.00 0.19
CA TYR A 97 -6.43 -6.93 1.10
C TYR A 97 -5.16 -6.17 1.52
N PRO A 98 -4.99 -4.88 1.14
CA PRO A 98 -3.75 -4.16 1.42
C PRO A 98 -3.57 -3.80 2.89
N ALA A 99 -4.63 -3.89 3.71
CA ALA A 99 -4.61 -3.47 5.12
C ALA A 99 -3.90 -2.11 5.29
N SER A 100 -2.92 -2.00 6.19
CA SER A 100 -2.17 -0.75 6.41
C SER A 100 -1.25 -0.33 5.25
N ALA A 101 -0.96 -1.18 4.26
CA ALA A 101 -0.15 -0.78 3.11
C ALA A 101 -0.82 0.32 2.28
N ILE A 102 -2.16 0.45 2.35
CA ILE A 102 -2.92 1.53 1.72
C ILE A 102 -2.50 2.92 2.23
N LYS A 103 -1.91 3.01 3.43
CA LYS A 103 -1.42 4.28 4.00
C LYS A 103 -0.36 4.94 3.12
N LEU A 104 0.41 4.15 2.35
CA LEU A 104 1.35 4.69 1.37
C LEU A 104 0.63 5.49 0.27
N CYS A 105 -0.50 4.98 -0.23
CA CYS A 105 -1.29 5.65 -1.24
C CYS A 105 -1.85 6.98 -0.70
N LEU A 106 -2.43 6.97 0.50
CA LEU A 106 -2.93 8.21 1.11
C LEU A 106 -1.81 9.22 1.40
N ALA A 107 -0.62 8.76 1.80
CA ALA A 107 0.52 9.64 2.02
C ALA A 107 0.89 10.41 0.74
N VAL A 108 0.95 9.70 -0.40
CA VAL A 108 1.22 10.34 -1.70
C VAL A 108 0.12 11.32 -2.05
N ALA A 109 -1.15 10.92 -1.92
CA ALA A 109 -2.29 11.80 -2.21
C ALA A 109 -2.26 13.09 -1.38
N ALA A 110 -2.00 12.99 -0.07
CA ALA A 110 -1.90 14.13 0.84
C ALA A 110 -0.75 15.07 0.46
N LEU A 111 0.42 14.52 0.14
CA LEU A 111 1.58 15.30 -0.30
C LEU A 111 1.31 16.03 -1.62
N THR A 112 0.70 15.35 -2.59
CA THR A 112 0.32 15.96 -3.88
C THR A 112 -0.72 17.05 -3.69
N GLU A 113 -1.70 16.86 -2.81
CA GLU A 113 -2.72 17.86 -2.53
C GLU A 113 -2.14 19.12 -1.85
N LEU A 114 -1.26 18.93 -0.85
CA LEU A 114 -0.55 20.03 -0.20
C LEU A 114 0.34 20.78 -1.18
N SER A 115 1.07 20.06 -2.03
CA SER A 115 1.93 20.65 -3.07
C SER A 115 1.11 21.48 -4.07
N ALA A 116 0.00 20.94 -4.56
CA ALA A 116 -0.88 21.64 -5.51
C ALA A 116 -1.46 22.94 -4.94
N ARG A 117 -1.74 22.98 -3.63
CA ARG A 117 -2.20 24.17 -2.92
C ARG A 117 -1.08 25.08 -2.40
N ARG A 118 0.18 24.69 -2.60
CA ARG A 118 1.37 25.38 -2.06
C ARG A 118 1.34 25.53 -0.53
N LEU A 119 0.84 24.51 0.15
CA LEU A 119 0.71 24.46 1.61
C LEU A 119 1.89 23.74 2.25
N SER A 120 2.35 24.25 3.40
CA SER A 120 3.50 23.71 4.10
C SER A 120 3.14 22.45 4.90
N LEU A 121 4.08 21.50 4.96
CA LEU A 121 3.95 20.31 5.82
C LEU A 121 4.08 20.64 7.32
N ASP A 122 4.69 21.78 7.63
CA ASP A 122 4.98 22.21 9.00
C ASP A 122 3.97 23.23 9.53
N GLU A 123 3.09 23.73 8.67
CA GLU A 123 2.04 24.64 9.08
C GLU A 123 0.97 23.89 9.90
N PRO A 124 0.70 24.31 11.15
CA PRO A 124 -0.36 23.71 11.92
C PRO A 124 -1.73 24.03 11.33
N LEU A 125 -2.61 23.04 11.34
CA LEU A 125 -3.98 23.16 10.88
C LEU A 125 -4.93 22.43 11.82
N SER A 126 -6.20 22.84 11.80
CA SER A 126 -7.28 22.24 12.58
C SER A 126 -8.31 21.58 11.67
N ILE A 127 -8.72 20.38 12.05
CA ILE A 127 -9.84 19.63 11.46
C ILE A 127 -10.73 19.19 12.62
N GLY A 128 -11.95 19.73 12.69
CA GLY A 128 -12.79 19.60 13.88
C GLY A 128 -12.06 20.07 15.14
N ALA A 129 -12.04 19.24 16.18
CA ALA A 129 -11.35 19.54 17.44
C ALA A 129 -9.84 19.23 17.44
N LYS A 130 -9.31 18.57 16.40
CA LYS A 130 -7.91 18.11 16.35
C LYS A 130 -7.04 19.13 15.61
N THR A 131 -5.97 19.57 16.27
CA THR A 131 -4.91 20.38 15.65
C THR A 131 -3.62 19.56 15.52
N SER A 132 -3.02 19.54 14.34
CA SER A 132 -1.76 18.83 14.05
C SER A 132 -1.02 19.53 12.90
N THR A 133 0.14 19.01 12.50
CA THR A 133 0.81 19.36 11.24
C THR A 133 0.75 18.17 10.28
N PRO A 134 0.69 18.39 8.95
CA PRO A 134 0.79 17.31 7.98
C PRO A 134 2.03 16.44 8.18
N ARG A 135 3.20 17.04 8.46
CA ARG A 135 4.45 16.29 8.72
C ARG A 135 4.31 15.32 9.89
N ARG A 136 3.75 15.78 11.01
CA ARG A 136 3.55 14.95 12.20
C ARG A 136 2.63 13.79 11.89
N SER A 137 1.48 14.05 11.28
CA SER A 137 0.49 13.01 10.99
C SER A 137 0.97 12.02 9.92
N LEU A 138 1.75 12.46 8.92
CA LEU A 138 2.43 11.55 7.99
C LEU A 138 3.40 10.62 8.72
N ARG A 139 4.17 11.15 9.67
CA ARG A 139 5.09 10.35 10.50
C ARG A 139 4.34 9.34 11.37
N GLU A 140 3.30 9.76 12.08
CA GLU A 140 2.48 8.87 12.90
C GLU A 140 1.84 7.76 12.03
N MET A 141 1.27 8.13 10.89
CA MET A 141 0.65 7.19 9.96
C MET A 141 1.66 6.18 9.39
N LEU A 142 2.85 6.60 8.96
CA LEU A 142 3.81 5.72 8.28
C LEU A 142 4.73 4.96 9.24
N VAL A 143 5.11 5.55 10.38
CA VAL A 143 6.10 4.95 11.30
C VAL A 143 5.44 4.01 12.31
N VAL A 144 4.28 4.38 12.86
CA VAL A 144 3.57 3.56 13.86
C VAL A 144 2.23 3.04 13.35
N SER A 145 1.98 3.13 12.04
CA SER A 145 0.75 2.66 11.39
C SER A 145 -0.53 3.23 12.03
N ASP A 146 -0.49 4.48 12.51
CA ASP A 146 -1.61 5.08 13.25
C ASP A 146 -2.85 5.29 12.35
N ASN A 147 -3.98 4.71 12.76
CA ASN A 147 -5.23 4.79 12.01
C ASN A 147 -5.94 6.16 12.17
N HIS A 148 -5.75 6.87 13.29
CA HIS A 148 -6.33 8.19 13.47
C HIS A 148 -5.58 9.27 12.68
N ALA A 149 -4.28 9.08 12.44
CA ALA A 149 -3.48 9.88 11.54
C ALA A 149 -3.88 9.65 10.07
N PHE A 150 -4.18 8.40 9.70
CA PHE A 150 -4.79 8.10 8.39
C PHE A 150 -6.12 8.84 8.22
N ASP A 151 -7.06 8.72 9.15
CA ASP A 151 -8.36 9.38 9.07
C ASP A 151 -8.23 10.91 8.98
N TRP A 152 -7.30 11.49 9.74
CA TRP A 152 -7.04 12.94 9.71
C TRP A 152 -6.40 13.40 8.40
N LEU A 153 -5.45 12.64 7.84
CA LEU A 153 -4.86 12.93 6.52
C LEU A 153 -5.85 12.70 5.39
N TYR A 154 -6.78 11.77 5.56
CA TYR A 154 -7.89 11.54 4.64
C TYR A 154 -8.80 12.76 4.60
N ASP A 155 -9.16 13.31 5.76
CA ASP A 155 -9.96 14.54 5.86
C ASP A 155 -9.25 15.77 5.29
N LEU A 156 -7.94 15.88 5.55
CA LEU A 156 -7.09 16.92 4.96
C LEU A 156 -7.14 16.86 3.43
N THR A 157 -6.98 15.65 2.87
CA THR A 157 -6.86 15.44 1.42
C THR A 157 -8.21 15.60 0.73
N GLY A 158 -9.27 14.97 1.24
CA GLY A 158 -10.56 14.86 0.57
C GLY A 158 -10.76 13.51 -0.12
N HIS A 159 -11.98 12.95 -0.07
CA HIS A 159 -12.29 11.65 -0.70
C HIS A 159 -12.08 11.70 -2.22
N ARG A 160 -12.66 12.69 -2.92
CA ARG A 160 -12.56 12.81 -4.39
C ARG A 160 -11.13 13.13 -4.81
N GLU A 161 -10.54 14.13 -4.16
CA GLU A 161 -9.22 14.63 -4.47
C GLU A 161 -8.16 13.54 -4.31
N ALA A 162 -8.24 12.73 -3.24
CA ALA A 162 -7.29 11.64 -3.06
C ALA A 162 -7.31 10.66 -4.23
N HIS A 163 -8.49 10.26 -4.70
CA HIS A 163 -8.62 9.38 -5.87
C HIS A 163 -8.11 10.06 -7.14
N GLU A 164 -8.50 11.31 -7.41
CA GLU A 164 -8.07 12.04 -8.61
C GLU A 164 -6.55 12.23 -8.68
N ARG A 165 -5.89 12.54 -7.55
CA ARG A 165 -4.42 12.62 -7.48
C ARG A 165 -3.75 11.27 -7.78
N LEU A 166 -4.29 10.19 -7.21
CA LEU A 166 -3.71 8.85 -7.36
C LEU A 166 -3.95 8.29 -8.77
N TRP A 167 -5.16 8.41 -9.29
CA TRP A 167 -5.49 7.98 -10.65
C TRP A 167 -4.75 8.80 -11.69
N GLY A 168 -4.63 10.12 -11.49
CA GLY A 168 -3.86 11.01 -12.35
C GLY A 168 -2.35 10.75 -12.36
N SER A 169 -1.82 10.00 -11.38
CA SER A 169 -0.40 9.62 -11.31
C SER A 169 -0.11 8.18 -11.74
N GLY A 170 -1.10 7.51 -12.36
CA GLY A 170 -0.95 6.15 -12.89
C GLY A 170 -1.26 5.03 -11.88
N THR A 171 -1.92 5.34 -10.76
CA THR A 171 -2.37 4.34 -9.77
C THR A 171 -3.89 4.15 -9.82
N GLY A 172 -4.41 3.78 -10.99
CA GLY A 172 -5.85 3.70 -11.28
C GLY A 172 -6.61 2.62 -10.51
N SER A 173 -5.91 1.61 -9.97
CA SER A 173 -6.52 0.56 -9.14
C SER A 173 -6.75 1.00 -7.69
N VAL A 174 -6.19 2.15 -7.27
CA VAL A 174 -6.31 2.60 -5.88
C VAL A 174 -7.74 2.99 -5.55
N ARG A 175 -8.12 2.58 -4.34
CA ARG A 175 -9.48 2.65 -3.85
C ARG A 175 -9.46 2.95 -2.37
N LEU A 176 -9.83 4.17 -2.02
CA LEU A 176 -9.94 4.67 -0.65
C LEU A 176 -11.42 4.75 -0.27
N ALA A 177 -12.08 3.60 -0.21
CA ALA A 177 -13.51 3.47 0.07
C ALA A 177 -13.89 3.80 1.53
N HIS A 178 -12.96 3.61 2.47
CA HIS A 178 -13.23 3.89 3.88
C HIS A 178 -11.99 4.36 4.67
N ARG A 179 -12.27 5.15 5.71
CA ARG A 179 -11.33 5.47 6.80
C ARG A 179 -10.93 4.21 7.58
N LEU A 180 -9.77 4.24 8.24
CA LEU A 180 -9.20 3.08 8.94
C LEU A 180 -9.44 3.11 10.46
N GLY A 181 -9.53 4.29 11.05
CA GLY A 181 -9.71 4.47 12.49
C GLY A 181 -11.17 4.37 12.92
N GLN A 182 -12.06 5.00 12.15
CA GLN A 182 -13.49 5.06 12.45
C GLN A 182 -14.33 4.28 11.43
N GLY A 183 -15.35 3.58 11.96
CA GLY A 183 -16.30 2.83 11.16
C GLY A 183 -17.39 3.72 10.58
N PHE A 184 -17.10 4.39 9.47
CA PHE A 184 -18.06 5.20 8.72
C PHE A 184 -18.81 4.38 7.67
N THR A 185 -20.07 4.75 7.41
CA THR A 185 -20.84 4.29 6.25
C THR A 185 -20.22 4.79 4.94
N PRO A 186 -20.55 4.19 3.78
CA PRO A 186 -20.06 4.69 2.50
C PRO A 186 -20.37 6.18 2.25
N GLU A 187 -21.56 6.64 2.64
CA GLU A 187 -21.94 8.05 2.50
C GLU A 187 -21.11 8.98 3.40
N GLU A 188 -20.84 8.58 4.65
CA GLU A 188 -19.99 9.35 5.56
C GLU A 188 -18.52 9.37 5.12
N ASN A 189 -18.03 8.31 4.44
CA ASN A 189 -16.68 8.31 3.86
C ASN A 189 -16.51 9.29 2.70
N ARG A 190 -17.61 9.68 2.04
CA ARG A 190 -17.63 10.71 0.99
C ARG A 190 -17.73 12.13 1.53
N GLN A 191 -17.91 12.30 2.84
CA GLN A 191 -17.97 13.62 3.49
C GLN A 191 -16.64 13.90 4.18
N THR A 192 -16.02 15.03 3.86
CA THR A 192 -14.81 15.51 4.53
C THR A 192 -15.05 16.89 5.16
N PRO A 193 -14.62 17.10 6.41
CA PRO A 193 -14.84 18.35 7.14
C PRO A 193 -14.05 19.53 6.57
N GLU A 194 -14.34 20.74 7.08
CA GLU A 194 -13.50 21.92 6.85
C GLU A 194 -12.10 21.71 7.43
N VAL A 195 -11.09 22.20 6.70
CA VAL A 195 -9.69 22.21 7.10
C VAL A 195 -9.24 23.67 7.23
N ARG A 196 -8.75 24.06 8.41
CA ARG A 196 -8.33 25.44 8.67
C ARG A 196 -6.85 25.49 9.03
N PHE A 197 -6.05 26.06 8.15
CA PHE A 197 -4.65 26.34 8.41
C PHE A 197 -4.50 27.61 9.26
N LYS A 198 -3.50 27.63 10.13
CA LYS A 198 -3.25 28.80 10.99
C LYS A 198 -2.88 30.06 10.19
N GLY A 199 -2.25 29.93 9.02
CA GLY A 199 -1.86 31.01 8.11
C GLY A 199 -3.00 31.57 7.25
N ALA A 200 -4.25 31.44 7.72
CA ALA A 200 -5.48 31.95 7.10
C ALA A 200 -6.02 31.19 5.88
N VAL A 201 -5.41 30.08 5.44
CA VAL A 201 -5.99 29.23 4.40
C VAL A 201 -7.11 28.36 4.98
N VAL A 202 -8.26 28.36 4.32
CA VAL A 202 -9.40 27.48 4.65
C VAL A 202 -9.73 26.62 3.43
N ILE A 203 -9.77 25.31 3.62
CA ILE A 203 -10.36 24.39 2.66
C ILE A 203 -11.77 24.07 3.19
N PRO A 204 -12.84 24.46 2.48
CA PRO A 204 -14.20 24.25 2.96
C PRO A 204 -14.51 22.76 3.11
N SER A 205 -15.55 22.44 3.88
CA SER A 205 -16.10 21.07 3.90
C SER A 205 -16.51 20.64 2.50
N ARG A 206 -16.33 19.35 2.19
CA ARG A 206 -16.56 18.79 0.85
C ARG A 206 -17.43 17.55 0.96
N LYS A 207 -18.39 17.43 0.04
CA LYS A 207 -19.15 16.22 -0.19
C LYS A 207 -18.77 15.68 -1.57
N SER A 208 -18.24 14.48 -1.59
CA SER A 208 -17.87 13.79 -2.81
C SER A 208 -19.09 13.12 -3.43
N ASP A 209 -19.29 13.38 -4.71
CA ASP A 209 -20.18 12.68 -5.65
C ASP A 209 -19.45 11.53 -6.37
N LEU A 210 -18.15 11.31 -6.09
CA LEU A 210 -17.39 10.20 -6.63
C LEU A 210 -17.88 8.90 -5.98
N GLU A 211 -18.53 8.06 -6.79
CA GLU A 211 -18.88 6.70 -6.38
C GLU A 211 -17.76 5.74 -6.73
N VAL A 212 -17.28 5.06 -5.70
CA VAL A 212 -16.23 4.07 -5.81
C VAL A 212 -16.99 2.73 -5.93
N ALA A 213 -17.07 2.14 -7.12
CA ALA A 213 -17.87 0.93 -7.44
C ALA A 213 -17.23 -0.39 -6.99
N PRO A 214 -17.87 -1.32 -6.25
CA PRO A 214 -17.22 -2.44 -5.54
C PRO A 214 -16.12 -3.17 -6.33
N ILE A 215 -15.12 -3.70 -5.61
CA ILE A 215 -13.99 -4.42 -6.21
C ILE A 215 -14.52 -5.57 -7.08
N ALA A 216 -14.26 -5.47 -8.38
CA ALA A 216 -14.76 -6.41 -9.39
C ALA A 216 -13.87 -7.65 -9.58
N SER A 217 -12.65 -7.67 -9.01
CA SER A 217 -11.74 -8.80 -9.11
C SER A 217 -12.23 -9.99 -8.27
N SER A 218 -11.86 -11.21 -8.69
CA SER A 218 -12.07 -12.42 -7.90
C SER A 218 -11.39 -12.35 -6.53
N GLY A 219 -11.82 -13.20 -5.59
CA GLY A 219 -11.15 -13.36 -4.30
C GLY A 219 -11.52 -12.33 -3.23
N THR A 220 -12.61 -11.60 -3.41
CA THR A 220 -13.16 -10.67 -2.41
C THR A 220 -13.90 -11.39 -1.27
N ALA A 221 -14.40 -12.61 -1.50
CA ALA A 221 -14.94 -13.48 -0.44
C ALA A 221 -13.80 -14.29 0.20
N VAL A 222 -13.42 -13.96 1.45
CA VAL A 222 -12.23 -14.52 2.10
C VAL A 222 -12.57 -15.34 3.34
N GLY A 223 -11.95 -16.52 3.43
CA GLY A 223 -12.10 -17.43 4.57
C GLY A 223 -13.40 -18.25 4.55
N HIS A 224 -13.67 -18.98 5.62
CA HIS A 224 -14.87 -19.83 5.76
C HIS A 224 -15.86 -19.28 6.80
N ALA A 225 -15.40 -18.41 7.68
CA ALA A 225 -16.20 -17.78 8.71
C ALA A 225 -15.59 -16.42 9.09
N HIS A 226 -16.41 -15.52 9.61
CA HIS A 226 -15.96 -14.22 10.10
C HIS A 226 -16.77 -13.77 11.32
N LEU A 227 -16.17 -12.91 12.14
CA LEU A 227 -16.87 -12.27 13.25
C LEU A 227 -17.67 -11.08 12.72
N ASP A 228 -18.97 -11.07 12.99
CA ASP A 228 -19.83 -9.91 12.76
C ASP A 228 -19.65 -8.94 13.93
N PRO A 229 -19.03 -7.76 13.73
CA PRO A 229 -18.78 -6.84 14.83
C PRO A 229 -20.07 -6.22 15.39
N LYS A 230 -21.15 -6.14 14.61
CA LYS A 230 -22.43 -5.58 15.06
C LYS A 230 -23.18 -6.57 15.95
N LEU A 231 -23.14 -7.86 15.57
CA LEU A 231 -23.84 -8.92 16.30
C LEU A 231 -22.96 -9.64 17.32
N ARG A 232 -21.65 -9.35 17.33
CA ARG A 232 -20.62 -10.01 18.15
C ARG A 232 -20.69 -11.53 18.06
N SER A 233 -20.96 -12.04 16.86
CA SER A 233 -21.20 -13.47 16.63
C SER A 233 -20.39 -13.98 15.44
N LEU A 234 -20.09 -15.28 15.46
CA LEU A 234 -19.44 -15.96 14.35
C LEU A 234 -20.46 -16.24 13.24
N ARG A 235 -20.17 -15.77 12.03
CA ARG A 235 -20.91 -16.09 10.82
C ARG A 235 -20.16 -17.17 10.06
N ALA A 236 -20.82 -18.29 9.79
CA ALA A 236 -20.29 -19.40 9.00
C ALA A 236 -20.34 -19.12 7.49
N SER A 237 -19.71 -18.02 7.07
CA SER A 237 -19.59 -17.61 5.67
C SER A 237 -18.30 -16.81 5.47
N PRO A 238 -17.73 -16.79 4.24
CA PRO A 238 -16.60 -15.92 3.93
C PRO A 238 -16.90 -14.45 4.27
N MET A 239 -15.88 -13.69 4.67
CA MET A 239 -16.01 -12.25 4.81
C MET A 239 -15.97 -11.59 3.43
N ASP A 240 -16.89 -10.67 3.18
CA ASP A 240 -16.91 -9.88 1.95
C ASP A 240 -16.00 -8.66 2.06
N PHE A 241 -14.98 -8.60 1.20
CA PHE A 241 -14.05 -7.49 1.07
C PHE A 241 -14.35 -6.56 -0.11
N SER A 242 -15.42 -6.79 -0.88
CA SER A 242 -15.75 -6.03 -2.10
C SER A 242 -15.88 -4.52 -1.90
N ALA A 243 -16.28 -4.09 -0.69
CA ALA A 243 -16.43 -2.69 -0.30
C ALA A 243 -15.22 -2.10 0.44
N LYS A 244 -14.12 -2.84 0.57
CA LYS A 244 -12.92 -2.41 1.31
C LYS A 244 -12.00 -1.55 0.45
N ASN A 245 -11.03 -0.92 1.11
CA ASN A 245 -9.90 -0.28 0.42
C ASN A 245 -9.14 -1.31 -0.44
N ALA A 246 -8.60 -0.84 -1.56
CA ALA A 246 -7.88 -1.66 -2.52
C ALA A 246 -6.78 -0.88 -3.22
N VAL A 247 -5.80 -1.63 -3.72
CA VAL A 247 -4.78 -1.24 -4.68
C VAL A 247 -4.24 -2.56 -5.24
N SER A 248 -3.84 -2.61 -6.51
CA SER A 248 -3.17 -3.76 -7.10
C SER A 248 -1.75 -3.91 -6.55
N LEU A 249 -1.21 -5.12 -6.55
CA LEU A 249 0.13 -5.41 -6.03
C LEU A 249 1.16 -4.71 -6.91
N SER A 250 0.93 -4.70 -8.23
CA SER A 250 1.78 -4.01 -9.20
C SER A 250 1.82 -2.50 -9.02
N GLU A 251 0.67 -1.85 -8.78
CA GLU A 251 0.64 -0.40 -8.56
C GLU A 251 1.18 -0.01 -7.19
N LEU A 252 0.88 -0.79 -6.14
CA LEU A 252 1.43 -0.56 -4.80
C LEU A 252 2.97 -0.65 -4.82
N GLN A 253 3.52 -1.66 -5.51
CA GLN A 253 4.97 -1.78 -5.66
C GLN A 253 5.55 -0.67 -6.56
N ALA A 254 4.89 -0.32 -7.65
CA ALA A 254 5.32 0.80 -8.51
C ALA A 254 5.39 2.12 -7.72
N LEU A 255 4.40 2.38 -6.87
CA LEU A 255 4.37 3.56 -6.02
C LEU A 255 5.53 3.56 -5.02
N LEU A 256 5.80 2.41 -4.37
CA LEU A 256 6.93 2.26 -3.46
C LEU A 256 8.27 2.50 -4.16
N VAL A 257 8.48 1.89 -5.32
CA VAL A 257 9.70 2.06 -6.12
C VAL A 257 9.88 3.52 -6.52
N ALA A 258 8.82 4.20 -6.97
CA ALA A 258 8.89 5.60 -7.35
C ALA A 258 9.27 6.55 -6.20
N LEU A 259 8.98 6.17 -4.95
CA LEU A 259 9.31 6.95 -3.76
C LEU A 259 10.72 6.67 -3.24
N VAL A 260 11.17 5.41 -3.30
CA VAL A 260 12.47 4.99 -2.76
C VAL A 260 13.60 5.17 -3.79
N LEU A 261 13.27 5.14 -5.08
CA LEU A 261 14.21 5.22 -6.21
C LEU A 261 13.72 6.23 -7.26
N PRO A 262 13.63 7.54 -6.92
CA PRO A 262 13.13 8.56 -7.84
C PRO A 262 13.95 8.66 -9.15
N GLU A 263 15.23 8.31 -9.11
CA GLU A 263 16.16 8.31 -10.26
C GLU A 263 15.79 7.33 -11.38
N VAL A 264 15.01 6.27 -11.07
CA VAL A 264 14.53 5.31 -12.08
C VAL A 264 13.62 5.99 -13.12
N ARG A 265 12.96 7.09 -12.75
CA ARG A 265 12.08 7.86 -13.65
C ARG A 265 12.84 8.85 -14.55
N GLY A 266 14.16 8.95 -14.45
CA GLY A 266 15.00 9.85 -15.26
C GLY A 266 15.31 9.39 -16.69
N GLY A 267 14.76 8.26 -17.15
CA GLY A 267 15.07 7.62 -18.44
C GLY A 267 13.95 7.69 -19.50
N GLY A 268 13.12 8.73 -19.50
CA GLY A 268 12.09 8.95 -20.52
C GLY A 268 12.30 10.29 -21.23
N ALA A 269 12.76 10.23 -22.49
CA ALA A 269 12.59 11.30 -23.46
C ALA A 269 11.12 11.41 -23.89
#